data_AF-A0A6V7XL43-F1
#
_entry.id   AF-A0A6V7XL43-F1
#
_cell.length_a   1.000
_cell.length_b   1.000
_cell.length_c   1.000
_cell.angle_alpha   90.00
_cell.angle_beta   90.00
_cell.angle_gamma   90.00
#
_symmetry.space_group_name_H-M   'P 1'
#
loop_
_entity.id
_entity.type
_entity.pdbx_description
1 polymer ?
#
loop_
_entity_poly.entity_id
_entity_poly.type
_entity_poly.pdbx_seq_one_letter_code
_entity_poly.pdbx_strand_id
1 'polypeptide(L)'
;MISLPLEVQLRILKYLNFNELISVKQTNSYFCNLINKYEGELARRKFDGLSICNKKELAYSEKKRASIELRSTNFEFTLDDQLKEKWQVAIDNSTRLFSHSGKKLFVCMSKTDDEDSPYYILKLPHYPKNLKQMIIIRCWLERLFKCDFDCADFYSSVFNPEMINILFDNDKSIRAQFNIKNVSLHAGKYQLRIFWNFI
;
A
#
# COMPACT_ATOMS: atom_id res chain seq x y z
N MET A 1 13.21 -2.30 -27.78
CA MET A 1 12.11 -2.92 -26.99
C MET A 1 10.77 -2.90 -27.72
N ILE A 2 10.38 -1.78 -28.36
CA ILE A 2 9.08 -1.66 -29.07
C ILE A 2 8.91 -2.67 -30.23
N SER A 3 10.00 -3.09 -30.88
CA SER A 3 10.00 -4.09 -31.97
C SER A 3 9.87 -5.55 -31.51
N LEU A 4 9.88 -5.82 -30.20
CA LEU A 4 9.79 -7.18 -29.67
C LEU A 4 8.32 -7.65 -29.61
N PRO A 5 8.06 -8.97 -29.67
CA PRO A 5 6.73 -9.50 -29.39
C PRO A 5 6.24 -9.09 -28.00
N LEU A 6 4.92 -8.86 -27.86
CA LEU A 6 4.28 -8.39 -26.63
C LEU A 6 4.69 -9.21 -25.40
N GLU A 7 4.69 -10.54 -25.50
CA GLU A 7 5.06 -11.46 -24.42
C GLU A 7 6.50 -11.25 -23.94
N VAL A 8 7.43 -10.99 -24.87
CA VAL A 8 8.83 -10.72 -24.56
C VAL A 8 8.97 -9.37 -23.86
N GLN A 9 8.23 -8.35 -24.32
CA GLN A 9 8.21 -7.05 -23.66
C GLN A 9 7.69 -7.15 -22.23
N LEU A 10 6.57 -7.84 -22.01
CA LEU A 10 6.01 -8.05 -20.68
C LEU A 10 6.98 -8.84 -19.78
N ARG A 11 7.65 -9.85 -20.34
CA ARG A 11 8.67 -10.61 -19.61
C ARG A 11 9.83 -9.72 -19.17
N ILE A 12 10.33 -8.84 -20.02
CA ILE A 12 11.37 -7.86 -19.66
C ILE A 12 10.87 -6.92 -18.56
N LEU A 13 9.67 -6.35 -18.72
CA LEU A 13 9.08 -5.43 -17.75
C LEU A 13 8.89 -6.07 -16.36
N LYS A 14 8.59 -7.39 -16.28
CA LYS A 14 8.48 -8.14 -15.02
C LYS A 14 9.80 -8.22 -14.23
N TYR A 15 10.96 -7.99 -14.86
CA TYR A 15 12.25 -7.96 -14.17
C TYR A 15 12.64 -6.58 -13.64
N LEU A 16 11.91 -5.53 -14.04
CA LEU A 16 12.18 -4.18 -13.57
C LEU A 16 11.57 -3.96 -12.18
N ASN A 17 12.30 -3.26 -11.31
CA ASN A 17 11.77 -2.83 -10.03
C ASN A 17 10.80 -1.64 -10.19
N PHE A 18 10.08 -1.28 -9.12
CA PHE A 18 9.06 -0.22 -9.16
C PHE A 18 9.57 1.12 -9.70
N ASN A 19 10.79 1.53 -9.31
CA ASN A 19 11.35 2.80 -9.77
C ASN A 19 11.73 2.73 -11.25
N GLU A 20 12.28 1.60 -11.70
CA GLU A 20 12.62 1.35 -13.11
C GLU A 20 11.36 1.31 -13.98
N LEU A 21 10.29 0.68 -13.52
CA LEU A 21 9.00 0.66 -14.21
C LEU A 21 8.41 2.07 -14.35
N ILE A 22 8.48 2.90 -13.31
CA ILE A 22 8.06 4.31 -13.39
C ILE A 22 8.91 5.06 -14.42
N SER A 23 10.22 4.88 -14.40
CA SER A 23 11.11 5.51 -15.38
C SER A 23 10.75 5.08 -16.80
N VAL A 24 10.52 3.79 -17.06
CA VAL A 24 10.08 3.30 -18.38
C VAL A 24 8.71 3.87 -18.76
N LYS A 25 7.77 3.93 -17.82
CA LYS A 25 6.44 4.53 -18.02
C LYS A 25 6.53 5.99 -18.48
N GLN A 26 7.52 6.73 -18.00
CA GLN A 26 7.74 8.15 -18.34
C GLN A 26 8.47 8.35 -19.67
N THR A 27 9.15 7.34 -20.22
CA THR A 27 9.97 7.50 -21.44
C THR A 27 9.14 7.64 -22.72
N ASN A 28 7.99 6.97 -22.82
CA ASN A 28 7.17 6.97 -24.03
C ASN A 28 5.71 6.56 -23.73
N SER A 29 4.75 7.17 -24.44
CA SER A 29 3.31 6.88 -24.33
C SER A 29 2.95 5.41 -24.61
N TYR A 30 3.69 4.72 -25.49
CA TYR A 30 3.52 3.29 -25.74
C TYR A 30 3.76 2.46 -24.47
N PHE A 31 4.89 2.66 -23.80
CA PHE A 31 5.19 1.94 -22.56
C PHE A 31 4.29 2.41 -21.42
N CYS A 32 3.87 3.67 -21.41
CA CYS A 32 2.87 4.13 -20.47
C CYS A 32 1.58 3.32 -20.60
N ASN A 33 1.04 3.21 -21.81
CA ASN A 33 -0.18 2.47 -22.09
C ASN A 33 0.00 0.96 -21.83
N LEU A 34 1.15 0.40 -22.22
CA LEU A 34 1.46 -1.02 -22.00
C LEU A 34 1.55 -1.35 -20.51
N ILE A 35 2.30 -0.57 -19.73
CA ILE A 35 2.45 -0.77 -18.29
C ILE A 35 1.11 -0.56 -17.59
N ASN A 36 0.32 0.46 -17.96
CA ASN A 36 -1.01 0.67 -17.39
C ASN A 36 -1.94 -0.52 -17.68
N LYS A 37 -1.91 -1.04 -18.91
CA LYS A 37 -2.74 -2.18 -19.30
C LYS A 37 -2.41 -3.46 -18.51
N TYR A 38 -1.14 -3.66 -18.19
CA TYR A 38 -0.64 -4.86 -17.49
C TYR A 38 -0.14 -4.56 -16.08
N GLU A 39 -0.59 -3.47 -15.45
CA GLU A 39 -0.06 -3.01 -14.16
C GLU A 39 -0.18 -4.09 -13.07
N GLY A 40 -1.31 -4.81 -13.10
CA GLY A 40 -1.58 -5.94 -12.20
C GLY A 40 -0.65 -7.14 -12.38
N GLU A 41 0.05 -7.27 -13.51
CA GLU A 41 0.98 -8.37 -13.81
C GLU A 41 2.46 -7.97 -13.73
N LEU A 42 2.78 -6.70 -13.98
CA LEU A 42 4.15 -6.24 -14.20
C LEU A 42 4.82 -5.69 -12.93
N ALA A 43 4.05 -5.09 -12.03
CA ALA A 43 4.61 -4.11 -11.09
C ALA A 43 4.33 -4.42 -9.62
N ARG A 44 4.36 -5.70 -9.23
CA ARG A 44 4.13 -6.06 -7.82
C ARG A 44 5.43 -6.33 -7.11
N ARG A 45 5.85 -5.39 -6.27
CA ARG A 45 6.93 -5.64 -5.32
C ARG A 45 6.43 -6.72 -4.37
N LYS A 46 7.06 -7.89 -4.43
CA LYS A 46 6.79 -8.98 -3.51
C LYS A 46 7.40 -8.67 -2.14
N PHE A 47 6.62 -8.95 -1.12
CA PHE A 47 6.98 -8.96 0.29
C PHE A 47 6.45 -10.25 0.89
N ASP A 48 7.13 -10.77 1.91
CA ASP A 48 6.69 -12.01 2.54
C ASP A 48 5.59 -11.73 3.55
N GLY A 49 5.63 -10.56 4.19
CA GLY A 49 4.69 -10.19 5.23
C GLY A 49 4.24 -8.74 5.16
N LEU A 50 2.96 -8.53 5.45
CA LEU A 50 2.35 -7.25 5.80
C LEU A 50 1.86 -7.30 7.25
N SER A 51 2.12 -6.29 8.06
CA SER A 51 1.49 -6.20 9.38
C SER A 51 1.14 -4.77 9.76
N ILE A 52 0.12 -4.64 10.60
CA ILE A 52 -0.22 -3.38 11.28
C ILE A 52 0.00 -3.61 12.77
N CYS A 53 0.97 -2.90 13.34
CA CYS A 53 1.41 -3.11 14.70
C CYS A 53 1.63 -1.80 15.45
N ASN A 54 1.61 -1.86 16.78
CA ASN A 54 1.96 -0.73 17.64
C ASN A 54 3.45 -0.76 18.03
N LYS A 55 3.93 0.29 18.72
CA LYS A 55 5.35 0.40 19.13
C LYS A 55 5.84 -0.78 19.98
N LYS A 56 4.99 -1.38 20.83
CA LYS A 56 5.37 -2.50 21.70
C LYS A 56 5.58 -3.77 20.87
N GLU A 57 4.62 -4.08 20.01
CA GLU A 57 4.71 -5.20 19.05
C GLU A 57 5.93 -5.07 18.15
N LEU A 58 6.17 -3.86 17.62
CA LEU A 58 7.35 -3.58 16.82
C LEU A 58 8.65 -3.78 17.61
N ALA A 59 8.68 -3.46 18.92
CA ALA A 59 9.88 -3.58 19.74
C ALA A 59 10.34 -5.04 19.96
N TYR A 60 9.43 -6.01 19.90
CA TYR A 60 9.75 -7.43 20.03
C TYR A 60 10.58 -7.99 18.86
N SER A 61 10.58 -7.33 17.70
CA SER A 61 11.43 -7.78 16.59
C SER A 61 12.85 -7.23 16.74
N GLU A 62 13.83 -8.11 16.88
CA GLU A 62 15.27 -7.78 16.90
C GLU A 62 15.80 -7.37 15.52
N LYS A 63 15.02 -7.56 14.45
CA LYS A 63 15.44 -7.23 13.08
C LYS A 63 15.70 -5.75 12.87
N LYS A 64 16.65 -5.46 11.98
CA LYS A 64 16.97 -4.11 11.49
C LYS A 64 15.72 -3.45 10.91
N ARG A 65 15.61 -2.12 11.06
CA ARG A 65 14.44 -1.35 10.64
C ARG A 65 14.84 -0.28 9.64
N ALA A 66 14.16 -0.26 8.50
CA ALA A 66 14.27 0.80 7.50
C ALA A 66 12.99 1.61 7.53
N SER A 67 13.04 2.84 8.08
CA SER A 67 11.87 3.71 8.04
C SER A 67 11.68 4.28 6.65
N ILE A 68 10.48 4.12 6.11
CA ILE A 68 10.06 4.81 4.91
C ILE A 68 9.57 6.20 5.34
N GLU A 69 10.30 7.23 4.93
CA GLU A 69 9.83 8.60 5.12
C GLU A 69 8.65 8.88 4.18
N LEU A 70 7.58 9.43 4.75
CA LEU A 70 6.47 10.00 3.98
C LEU A 70 6.94 11.30 3.33
N ARG A 71 7.84 11.22 2.35
CA ARG A 71 8.14 12.38 1.52
C ARG A 71 6.99 12.58 0.55
N SER A 72 6.68 13.86 0.32
CA SER A 72 5.91 14.29 -0.83
C SER A 72 6.73 13.99 -2.07
N THR A 73 6.73 12.74 -2.54
CA THR A 73 7.04 12.53 -3.96
C THR A 73 6.02 13.33 -4.76
N ASN A 74 6.45 13.88 -5.90
CA ASN A 74 5.60 14.64 -6.81
C ASN A 74 4.55 13.70 -7.42
N PHE A 75 3.55 13.35 -6.62
CA PHE A 75 2.38 12.63 -7.07
C PHE A 75 1.50 13.66 -7.76
N GLU A 76 1.43 13.58 -9.08
CA GLU A 76 0.44 14.31 -9.87
C GLU A 76 -0.92 13.64 -9.66
N PHE A 77 -1.51 13.89 -8.48
CA PHE A 77 -2.88 13.50 -8.19
C PHE A 77 -3.77 14.75 -8.24
N THR A 78 -4.53 14.87 -9.32
CA THR A 78 -5.49 15.96 -9.47
C THR A 78 -6.76 15.61 -8.70
N LEU A 79 -7.04 16.35 -7.63
CA LEU A 79 -8.29 16.30 -6.89
C LEU A 79 -9.35 17.11 -7.64
N ASP A 80 -10.45 16.47 -8.03
CA ASP A 80 -11.65 17.20 -8.41
C ASP A 80 -12.30 17.86 -7.18
N ASP A 81 -13.13 18.89 -7.41
CA ASP A 81 -13.74 19.68 -6.33
C ASP A 81 -14.66 18.84 -5.43
N GLN A 82 -15.37 17.87 -6.00
CA GLN A 82 -16.28 16.99 -5.26
C GLN A 82 -15.51 16.06 -4.31
N LEU A 83 -14.41 15.48 -4.76
CA LEU A 83 -13.55 14.62 -3.96
C LEU A 83 -12.82 15.43 -2.88
N LYS A 84 -12.41 16.65 -3.21
CA LYS A 84 -11.79 17.58 -2.26
C LYS A 84 -12.75 17.93 -1.12
N GLU A 85 -14.02 18.20 -1.41
CA GLU A 85 -15.05 18.45 -0.39
C GLU A 85 -15.27 17.22 0.49
N LYS A 86 -15.44 16.03 -0.09
CA LYS A 86 -15.55 14.76 0.67
C LYS A 86 -14.36 14.54 1.60
N TRP A 87 -13.14 14.81 1.11
CA TRP A 87 -11.93 14.67 1.91
C TRP A 87 -11.87 15.70 3.04
N GLN A 88 -12.33 16.92 2.79
CA GLN A 88 -12.40 17.96 3.81
C GLN A 88 -13.37 17.56 4.93
N VAL A 89 -14.57 17.08 4.58
CA VAL A 89 -15.54 16.56 5.57
C VAL A 89 -14.94 15.43 6.40
N ALA A 90 -14.20 14.51 5.77
CA ALA A 90 -13.54 13.41 6.49
C ALA A 90 -12.46 13.90 7.47
N ILE A 91 -11.70 14.95 7.10
CA ILE A 91 -10.71 15.60 7.96
C ILE A 91 -11.39 16.30 9.14
N ASP A 92 -12.45 17.08 8.87
CA ASP A 92 -13.18 17.84 9.89
C ASP A 92 -13.83 16.89 10.92
N ASN A 93 -14.36 15.76 10.44
CA ASN A 93 -14.89 14.69 11.30
C ASN A 93 -13.80 13.85 11.98
N SER A 94 -12.51 14.13 11.74
CA SER A 94 -11.37 13.36 12.26
C SER A 94 -11.47 11.86 12.00
N THR A 95 -11.95 11.51 10.79
CA THR A 95 -12.13 10.12 10.36
C THR A 95 -10.79 9.37 10.48
N ARG A 96 -10.80 8.22 11.15
CA ARG A 96 -9.57 7.48 11.45
C ARG A 96 -9.12 6.64 10.27
N LEU A 97 -7.82 6.53 10.07
CA LEU A 97 -7.23 5.64 9.08
C LEU A 97 -7.26 4.16 9.49
N PHE A 98 -7.29 3.88 10.79
CA PHE A 98 -7.29 2.53 11.33
C PHE A 98 -8.55 2.31 12.17
N SER A 99 -9.11 1.10 12.12
CA SER A 99 -10.34 0.74 12.84
C SER A 99 -10.17 0.74 14.36
N HIS A 100 -8.94 0.56 14.87
CA HIS A 100 -8.71 0.37 16.29
C HIS A 100 -7.46 1.09 16.83
N SER A 101 -7.51 1.37 18.14
CA SER A 101 -6.48 1.87 19.05
C SER A 101 -6.20 3.38 19.07
N GLY A 102 -6.21 3.96 20.29
CA GLY A 102 -5.61 5.26 20.59
C GLY A 102 -4.08 5.24 20.65
N LYS A 103 -3.43 4.22 20.06
CA LYS A 103 -1.98 4.06 20.05
C LYS A 103 -1.43 4.40 18.66
N LYS A 104 -0.17 4.79 18.63
CA LYS A 104 0.56 5.00 17.37
C LYS A 104 0.77 3.65 16.67
N LEU A 105 0.20 3.52 15.48
CA LEU A 105 0.30 2.34 14.62
C LEU A 105 1.35 2.53 13.52
N PHE A 106 1.87 1.42 13.04
CA PHE A 106 2.86 1.31 11.98
C PHE A 106 2.42 0.25 10.99
N VAL A 107 2.58 0.53 9.71
CA VAL A 107 2.43 -0.48 8.65
C VAL A 107 3.83 -1.02 8.38
N CYS A 108 4.03 -2.31 8.60
CA CYS A 108 5.32 -2.97 8.45
C CYS A 108 5.27 -3.96 7.30
N MET A 109 6.33 -3.98 6.49
CA MET A 109 6.50 -4.94 5.40
C MET A 109 7.84 -5.63 5.55
N SER A 110 7.89 -6.94 5.35
CA SER A 110 9.12 -7.74 5.42
C SER A 110 9.49 -8.35 4.09
N LYS A 111 10.80 -8.51 3.89
CA LYS A 111 11.37 -9.42 2.92
C LYS A 111 12.16 -10.51 3.66
N THR A 112 12.11 -11.75 3.21
CA THR A 112 12.82 -12.92 3.76
C THR A 112 13.98 -13.33 2.87
N ASP A 113 14.33 -12.51 1.88
CA ASP A 113 15.46 -12.78 1.00
C ASP A 113 16.77 -12.97 1.81
N ASP A 114 16.85 -12.49 3.06
CA ASP A 114 17.90 -12.79 4.05
C ASP A 114 17.39 -12.67 5.51
N GLU A 115 17.95 -13.42 6.47
CA GLU A 115 17.64 -13.27 7.92
C GLU A 115 17.85 -11.83 8.42
N ASP A 116 18.78 -11.11 7.78
CA ASP A 116 19.15 -9.71 8.07
C ASP A 116 18.30 -8.66 7.32
N SER A 117 17.34 -9.09 6.49
CA SER A 117 16.52 -8.17 5.72
C SER A 117 15.71 -7.25 6.65
N PRO A 118 15.78 -5.92 6.47
CA PRO A 118 15.14 -4.99 7.37
C PRO A 118 13.62 -4.99 7.18
N TYR A 119 12.89 -4.75 8.27
CA TYR A 119 11.49 -4.35 8.17
C TYR A 119 11.38 -2.95 7.59
N TYR A 120 10.57 -2.81 6.54
CA TYR A 120 10.18 -1.52 6.02
C TYR A 120 9.01 -0.98 6.82
N ILE A 121 9.20 0.16 7.46
CA ILE A 121 8.21 0.75 8.35
C ILE A 121 7.64 2.01 7.73
N LEU A 122 6.36 1.95 7.36
CA LEU A 122 5.59 3.07 6.89
C LEU A 122 4.82 3.70 8.06
N LYS A 123 5.17 4.96 8.36
CA LYS A 123 4.61 5.72 9.47
C LYS A 123 3.41 6.55 9.02
N LEU A 124 2.24 5.93 8.87
CA LEU A 124 1.02 6.66 8.52
C LEU A 124 0.42 7.40 9.75
N PRO A 125 -0.18 8.58 9.57
CA PRO A 125 -0.90 9.24 10.65
C PRO A 125 -2.18 8.47 11.01
N HIS A 126 -2.64 8.62 12.26
CA HIS A 126 -3.87 7.97 12.71
C HIS A 126 -5.13 8.66 12.16
N TYR A 127 -5.06 9.98 12.02
CA TYR A 127 -6.06 10.83 11.39
C TYR A 127 -5.33 11.82 10.45
N PRO A 128 -5.84 12.03 9.23
CA PRO A 128 -5.33 13.05 8.33
C PRO A 128 -5.64 14.43 8.90
N LYS A 129 -4.65 15.34 8.91
CA LYS A 129 -4.83 16.71 9.43
C LYS A 129 -5.18 17.74 8.35
N ASN A 130 -4.96 17.40 7.09
CA ASN A 130 -5.16 18.28 5.94
C ASN A 130 -5.13 17.47 4.65
N LEU A 131 -5.55 18.11 3.55
CA LEU A 131 -5.57 17.50 2.22
C LEU A 131 -4.20 16.96 1.78
N LYS A 132 -3.10 17.65 2.12
CA LYS A 132 -1.75 17.17 1.80
C LYS A 132 -1.46 15.80 2.43
N GLN A 133 -1.87 15.59 3.69
CA GLN A 133 -1.75 14.27 4.32
C GLN A 133 -2.67 13.23 3.67
N MET A 134 -3.88 13.60 3.27
CA MET A 134 -4.78 12.69 2.53
C MET A 134 -4.14 12.20 1.23
N ILE A 135 -3.54 13.10 0.43
CA ILE A 135 -2.83 12.74 -0.80
C ILE A 135 -1.71 11.76 -0.49
N ILE A 136 -0.86 12.08 0.50
CA ILE A 136 0.24 11.19 0.90
C ILE A 136 -0.28 9.81 1.30
N ILE A 137 -1.33 9.75 2.14
CA ILE A 137 -1.92 8.47 2.57
C ILE A 137 -2.45 7.69 1.36
N ARG A 138 -3.25 8.32 0.48
CA ARG A 138 -3.78 7.70 -0.74
C ARG A 138 -2.66 7.09 -1.56
N CYS A 139 -1.63 7.86 -1.88
CA CYS A 139 -0.54 7.40 -2.75
C CYS A 139 0.26 6.24 -2.13
N TRP A 140 0.44 6.23 -0.81
CA TRP A 140 1.08 5.10 -0.14
C TRP A 140 0.20 3.87 -0.09
N LEU A 141 -1.10 4.02 0.17
CA LEU A 141 -2.05 2.91 0.13
C LEU A 141 -2.16 2.32 -1.29
N GLU A 142 -2.20 3.16 -2.32
CA GLU A 142 -2.18 2.72 -3.70
C GLU A 142 -0.93 1.88 -4.00
N ARG A 143 0.25 2.34 -3.58
CA ARG A 143 1.50 1.56 -3.70
C ARG A 143 1.42 0.23 -2.95
N LEU A 144 0.84 0.23 -1.75
CA LEU A 144 0.67 -0.99 -0.97
C LEU A 144 -0.30 -1.97 -1.62
N PHE A 145 -1.42 -1.52 -2.19
CA PHE A 145 -2.37 -2.36 -2.93
C PHE A 145 -1.77 -2.94 -4.21
N LYS A 146 -0.76 -2.25 -4.77
CA LYS A 146 0.04 -2.75 -5.90
C LYS A 146 1.16 -3.72 -5.48
N CYS A 147 1.32 -4.03 -4.20
CA CYS A 147 2.29 -5.02 -3.73
C CYS A 147 1.65 -6.42 -3.59
N ASP A 148 2.50 -7.45 -3.63
CA ASP A 148 2.12 -8.83 -3.35
C ASP A 148 2.67 -9.26 -2.00
N PHE A 149 1.84 -9.94 -1.21
CA PHE A 149 2.19 -10.41 0.13
C PHE A 149 1.93 -11.91 0.28
N ASP A 150 2.89 -12.65 0.84
CA ASP A 150 2.68 -14.07 1.16
C ASP A 150 1.82 -14.27 2.41
N CYS A 151 2.00 -13.42 3.42
CA CYS A 151 1.12 -13.34 4.58
C CYS A 151 0.78 -11.90 4.98
N ALA A 152 -0.32 -11.74 5.71
CA ALA A 152 -0.62 -10.52 6.45
C ALA A 152 -1.12 -10.84 7.85
N ASP A 153 -0.52 -10.20 8.85
CA ASP A 153 -0.85 -10.39 10.27
C ASP A 153 -1.32 -9.06 10.88
N PHE A 154 -2.56 -9.04 11.38
CA PHE A 154 -3.18 -7.87 11.98
C PHE A 154 -3.41 -8.09 13.48
N TYR A 155 -2.60 -7.45 14.35
CA TYR A 155 -2.55 -7.81 15.78
C TYR A 155 -3.63 -7.16 16.67
N SER A 156 -4.36 -6.20 16.12
CA SER A 156 -5.44 -5.49 16.84
C SER A 156 -6.11 -4.43 15.98
N SER A 157 -5.53 -4.10 14.82
CA SER A 157 -5.95 -2.98 13.98
C SER A 157 -5.89 -3.36 12.52
N VAL A 158 -6.89 -2.92 11.76
CA VAL A 158 -6.91 -2.97 10.29
C VAL A 158 -7.13 -1.55 9.76
N PHE A 159 -6.98 -1.36 8.44
CA PHE A 159 -7.41 -0.10 7.83
C PHE A 159 -8.91 0.09 8.01
N ASN A 160 -9.32 1.33 8.31
CA ASN A 160 -10.73 1.69 8.41
C ASN A 160 -11.35 1.64 6.99
N PRO A 161 -12.32 0.74 6.73
CA PRO A 161 -12.92 0.62 5.40
C PRO A 161 -13.60 1.91 4.95
N GLU A 162 -14.18 2.69 5.88
CA GLU A 162 -14.77 4.00 5.57
C GLU A 162 -13.72 4.97 5.02
N MET A 163 -12.54 5.03 5.65
CA MET A 163 -11.44 5.87 5.16
C MET A 163 -10.91 5.37 3.81
N ILE A 164 -10.80 4.06 3.60
CA ILE A 164 -10.41 3.51 2.30
C ILE A 164 -11.41 3.93 1.22
N ASN A 165 -12.71 3.82 1.49
CA ASN A 165 -13.74 4.29 0.57
C ASN A 165 -13.59 5.77 0.28
N ILE A 166 -13.45 6.64 1.29
CA ILE A 166 -13.25 8.08 1.08
C ILE A 166 -12.03 8.37 0.18
N LEU A 167 -10.92 7.66 0.38
CA LEU A 167 -9.69 7.87 -0.39
C LEU A 167 -9.79 7.40 -1.85
N PHE A 168 -10.61 6.39 -2.13
CA PHE A 168 -10.67 5.70 -3.43
C PHE A 168 -12.06 5.68 -4.10
N ASP A 169 -13.07 6.36 -3.55
CA ASP A 169 -14.49 6.32 -3.95
C ASP A 169 -14.74 6.49 -5.46
N ASN A 170 -13.96 7.36 -6.10
CA ASN A 170 -14.09 7.69 -7.52
C ASN A 170 -13.17 6.85 -8.43
N ASP A 171 -12.31 6.01 -7.87
CA ASP A 171 -11.23 5.36 -8.63
C ASP A 171 -11.55 3.90 -8.93
N LYS A 172 -12.34 3.68 -10.00
CA LYS A 172 -12.61 2.33 -10.51
C LYS A 172 -11.36 1.62 -11.04
N SER A 173 -10.26 2.35 -11.25
CA SER A 173 -9.01 1.78 -11.78
C SER A 173 -8.14 1.16 -10.69
N ILE A 174 -8.28 1.62 -9.44
CA ILE A 174 -7.57 1.06 -8.31
C ILE A 174 -8.45 0.03 -7.64
N ARG A 175 -8.06 -1.24 -7.79
CA ARG A 175 -8.57 -2.30 -6.94
C ARG A 175 -8.02 -2.06 -5.53
N ALA A 176 -8.81 -1.43 -4.66
CA ALA A 176 -8.43 -1.09 -3.28
C ALA A 176 -8.37 -2.34 -2.38
N GLN A 177 -7.55 -3.30 -2.78
CA GLN A 177 -7.47 -4.63 -2.22
C GLN A 177 -6.02 -5.09 -2.24
N PHE A 178 -5.57 -5.66 -1.12
CA PHE A 178 -4.26 -6.30 -1.08
C PHE A 178 -4.30 -7.65 -1.78
N ASN A 179 -3.22 -7.98 -2.50
CA ASN A 179 -3.00 -9.37 -2.91
C ASN A 179 -2.20 -10.10 -1.85
N ILE A 180 -2.90 -10.88 -1.03
CA ILE A 180 -2.34 -11.61 0.11
C ILE A 180 -2.73 -13.08 -0.02
N LYS A 181 -1.78 -14.01 0.11
CA LYS A 181 -2.08 -15.45 0.10
C LYS A 181 -2.67 -15.95 1.43
N ASN A 182 -2.15 -15.48 2.56
CA ASN A 182 -2.58 -15.91 3.90
C ASN A 182 -2.86 -14.70 4.81
N VAL A 183 -4.01 -14.67 5.49
CA VAL A 183 -4.37 -13.56 6.39
C VAL A 183 -4.65 -14.09 7.79
N SER A 184 -4.07 -13.45 8.81
CA SER A 184 -4.36 -13.69 10.22
C SER A 184 -4.86 -12.40 10.88
N LEU A 185 -5.94 -12.51 11.65
CA LEU A 185 -6.43 -11.44 12.51
C LEU A 185 -6.34 -11.89 13.97
N HIS A 186 -5.57 -11.17 14.78
CA HIS A 186 -5.43 -11.44 16.20
C HIS A 186 -6.29 -10.43 16.97
N ALA A 187 -7.32 -10.92 17.64
CA ALA A 187 -8.23 -10.11 18.46
C ALA A 187 -8.15 -10.60 19.92
N GLY A 188 -7.24 -10.01 20.69
CA GLY A 188 -7.03 -10.39 22.10
C GLY A 188 -6.34 -11.76 22.26
N LYS A 189 -6.78 -12.57 23.24
CA LYS A 189 -6.23 -13.93 23.49
C LYS A 189 -6.62 -14.96 22.43
N TYR A 190 -7.45 -14.59 21.46
CA TYR A 190 -7.95 -15.51 20.44
C TYR A 190 -7.38 -15.13 19.07
N GLN A 191 -6.76 -16.11 18.41
CA GLN A 191 -6.30 -16.00 17.03
C GLN A 191 -7.46 -16.42 16.12
N LEU A 192 -8.08 -15.46 15.44
CA LEU A 192 -9.03 -15.73 14.38
C LEU A 192 -8.24 -15.82 13.08
N ARG A 193 -7.93 -17.04 12.63
CA ARG A 193 -7.48 -17.27 11.25
C ARG A 193 -8.70 -17.08 10.35
N ILE A 194 -8.90 -15.84 9.91
CA ILE A 194 -9.93 -15.54 8.92
C ILE A 194 -9.25 -15.63 7.56
N PHE A 195 -9.55 -16.70 6.82
CA PHE A 195 -9.26 -16.75 5.39
C PHE A 195 -10.18 -15.75 4.69
N TRP A 196 -9.74 -14.51 4.57
CA TRP A 196 -10.40 -13.52 3.73
C TRP A 196 -10.09 -13.84 2.27
N ASN A 197 -11.01 -14.52 1.59
CA ASN A 197 -11.05 -14.51 0.14
C ASN A 197 -11.76 -13.22 -0.29
N PHE A 198 -11.00 -12.14 -0.48
CA PHE A 198 -11.48 -11.08 -1.36
C PHE A 198 -11.17 -11.54 -2.80
N ILE A 199 -12.18 -12.05 -3.52
CA ILE A 199 -12.09 -12.42 -4.95
C ILE A 199 -12.24 -11.20 -5.83
#